data_AF-A0A352BG33-F1
#
_entry.id   AF-A0A352BG33-F1
#
_cell.length_a   1.000
_cell.length_b   1.000
_cell.length_c   1.000
_cell.angle_alpha   90.00
_cell.angle_beta   90.00
_cell.angle_gamma   90.00
#
_symmetry.space_group_name_H-M   'P 1'
#
loop_
_entity.id
_entity.type
_entity.pdbx_description
1 polymer ?
#
loop_
_entity_poly.entity_id
_entity_poly.type
_entity_poly.pdbx_seq_one_letter_code
_entity_poly.pdbx_strand_id
1 'polypeptide(L)'
;AVAKNWAYDGVHAAQDVENKISEMEVLTSSVKDVLVALKSKKQPTYEDKDMFNKWTKQFGYDLQTIVALAKKIKRGGIVKLDEQIEKYYELKLFDLGEIENYENSKKDLSDIAKSLCKAIGVYYDNLDPVINTYILKWKQMGYSADALLMVANICFKKFIRNFEGMDTIIGKYFAKGLVSVDSINEYIASTLSVDKRIKEILEKLQLSRQVTTWDRDFYHTWTYSWQFGDDMIDYACSLAVGKSQPMTYVNKILSNWKEQNITTLKDAQKIPAVTSKVENVEHKSEFMTHSFSSEELGALFDNLDEVKLI
;
A
#
# COMPACT_ATOMS: atom_id res chain seq x y z
N ALA A 1 -18.31 56.00 29.08
CA ALA A 1 -17.85 54.64 29.44
C ALA A 1 -16.38 54.43 29.05
N VAL A 2 -16.00 54.74 27.80
CA VAL A 2 -14.64 54.57 27.26
C VAL A 2 -13.53 55.23 28.12
N ALA A 3 -13.68 56.50 28.50
CA ALA A 3 -12.69 57.21 29.31
C ALA A 3 -12.48 56.62 30.73
N LYS A 4 -13.55 56.03 31.33
CA LYS A 4 -13.43 55.36 32.63
C LYS A 4 -12.69 54.02 32.50
N ASN A 5 -12.95 53.24 31.46
CA ASN A 5 -12.22 51.99 31.21
C ASN A 5 -10.75 52.24 30.88
N TRP A 6 -10.44 53.26 30.07
CA TRP A 6 -9.05 53.60 29.74
C TRP A 6 -8.25 54.04 30.97
N ALA A 7 -8.89 54.77 31.90
CA ALA A 7 -8.29 55.11 33.18
C ALA A 7 -8.05 53.88 34.08
N TYR A 8 -8.86 52.81 33.99
CA TYR A 8 -8.60 51.54 34.68
C TYR A 8 -7.49 50.72 34.00
N ASP A 9 -7.33 50.84 32.68
CA ASP A 9 -6.28 50.19 31.89
C ASP A 9 -4.91 50.91 31.95
N GLY A 10 -4.74 51.89 32.84
CA GLY A 10 -3.48 52.60 33.07
C GLY A 10 -3.18 53.74 32.07
N VAL A 11 -4.16 54.15 31.26
CA VAL A 11 -4.01 55.24 30.28
C VAL A 11 -4.17 56.58 31.01
N HIS A 12 -3.06 57.19 31.42
CA HIS A 12 -3.06 58.39 32.26
C HIS A 12 -2.37 59.61 31.63
N ALA A 13 -1.56 59.41 30.59
CA ALA A 13 -0.92 60.49 29.82
C ALA A 13 -1.47 60.59 28.40
N ALA A 14 -1.30 61.77 27.76
CA ALA A 14 -1.65 61.99 26.36
C ALA A 14 -0.96 60.98 25.42
N GLN A 15 0.30 60.62 25.74
CA GLN A 15 1.05 59.60 25.00
C GLN A 15 0.41 58.21 25.10
N ASP A 16 -0.14 57.83 26.27
CA ASP A 16 -0.81 56.54 26.46
C ASP A 16 -2.11 56.49 25.65
N VAL A 17 -2.82 57.61 25.57
CA VAL A 17 -4.03 57.75 24.75
C VAL A 17 -3.70 57.60 23.26
N GLU A 18 -2.65 58.25 22.78
CA GLU A 18 -2.18 58.14 21.39
C GLU A 18 -1.73 56.71 21.03
N ASN A 19 -0.99 56.05 21.93
CA ASN A 19 -0.59 54.65 21.77
C ASN A 19 -1.82 53.74 21.70
N LYS A 20 -2.82 53.97 22.57
CA LYS A 20 -4.05 53.16 22.57
C LYS A 20 -4.88 53.37 21.30
N ILE A 21 -4.98 54.59 20.81
CA ILE A 21 -5.68 54.91 19.55
C ILE A 21 -4.98 54.23 18.38
N SER A 22 -3.66 54.33 18.28
CA SER A 22 -2.90 53.70 17.20
C SER A 22 -3.01 52.17 17.22
N GLU A 23 -2.98 51.54 18.40
CA GLU A 23 -3.26 50.10 18.56
C GLU A 23 -4.67 49.72 18.07
N MET A 24 -5.69 50.52 18.39
CA MET A 24 -7.07 50.26 17.95
C MET A 24 -7.25 50.48 16.45
N GLU A 25 -6.55 51.43 15.85
CA GLU A 25 -6.53 51.66 14.40
C GLU A 25 -5.85 50.52 13.66
N VAL A 26 -4.67 50.07 14.13
CA VAL A 26 -3.96 48.91 13.59
C VAL A 26 -4.83 47.66 13.67
N LEU A 27 -5.43 47.38 14.83
CA LEU A 27 -6.35 46.25 15.02
C LEU A 27 -7.53 46.32 14.03
N THR A 28 -8.11 47.51 13.84
CA THR A 28 -9.23 47.69 12.91
C THR A 28 -8.80 47.47 11.47
N SER A 29 -7.59 47.92 11.08
CA SER A 29 -7.02 47.67 9.76
C SER A 29 -6.74 46.18 9.53
N SER A 30 -6.09 45.51 10.49
CA SER A 30 -5.76 44.08 10.37
C SER A 30 -7.01 43.21 10.25
N VAL A 31 -8.06 43.50 11.04
CA VAL A 31 -9.34 42.77 10.93
C VAL A 31 -10.00 43.05 9.59
N LYS A 32 -9.90 44.27 9.05
CA LYS A 32 -10.40 44.59 7.72
C LYS A 32 -9.68 43.77 6.63
N ASP A 33 -8.37 43.59 6.73
CA ASP A 33 -7.61 42.76 5.79
C ASP A 33 -8.08 41.29 5.81
N VAL A 34 -8.37 40.75 6.99
CA VAL A 34 -8.96 39.41 7.15
C VAL A 34 -10.36 39.34 6.52
N LEU A 35 -11.22 40.34 6.76
CA LEU A 35 -12.56 40.39 6.17
C LEU A 35 -12.52 40.51 4.64
N VAL A 36 -11.58 41.28 4.10
CA VAL A 36 -11.35 41.39 2.66
C VAL A 36 -10.89 40.04 2.08
N ALA A 37 -10.00 39.33 2.78
CA ALA A 37 -9.59 37.97 2.39
C ALA A 37 -10.76 36.97 2.39
N LEU A 38 -11.72 37.13 3.31
CA LEU A 38 -12.99 36.39 3.34
C LEU A 38 -14.02 36.87 2.30
N LYS A 39 -13.68 37.83 1.44
CA LYS A 39 -14.57 38.47 0.46
C LYS A 39 -15.77 39.20 1.09
N SER A 40 -15.65 39.60 2.36
CA SER A 40 -16.63 40.43 3.06
C SER A 40 -16.35 41.91 2.79
N LYS A 41 -17.43 42.68 2.57
CA LYS A 41 -17.38 44.16 2.47
C LYS A 41 -17.84 44.85 3.74
N LYS A 42 -18.11 44.10 4.81
CA LYS A 42 -18.60 44.62 6.09
C LYS A 42 -17.47 45.35 6.83
N GLN A 43 -17.84 46.33 7.65
CA GLN A 43 -16.91 46.94 8.59
C GLN A 43 -16.64 45.98 9.76
N PRO A 44 -15.42 45.98 10.33
CA PRO A 44 -15.09 45.17 11.51
C PRO A 44 -16.05 45.42 12.68
N THR A 45 -16.73 44.37 13.14
CA THR A 45 -17.54 44.42 14.36
C THR A 45 -16.68 44.23 15.60
N TYR A 46 -17.29 44.32 16.79
CA TYR A 46 -16.61 44.02 18.04
C TYR A 46 -16.20 42.55 18.12
N GLU A 47 -17.10 41.65 17.72
CA GLU A 47 -16.86 40.21 17.69
C GLU A 47 -15.72 39.83 16.74
N ASP A 48 -15.64 40.48 15.57
CA ASP A 48 -14.53 40.26 14.62
C ASP A 48 -13.17 40.60 15.24
N LYS A 49 -13.12 41.70 16.01
CA LYS A 49 -11.91 42.15 16.71
C LYS A 49 -11.55 41.23 17.88
N ASP A 50 -12.54 40.69 18.57
CA ASP A 50 -12.35 39.74 19.66
C ASP A 50 -11.74 38.42 19.16
N MET A 51 -12.31 37.85 18.08
CA MET A 51 -11.74 36.66 17.41
C MET A 51 -10.31 36.90 16.94
N PHE A 52 -10.03 38.05 16.34
CA PHE A 52 -8.68 38.38 15.90
C PHE A 52 -7.68 38.52 17.06
N ASN A 53 -8.09 39.13 18.17
CA ASN A 53 -7.28 39.18 19.38
C ASN A 53 -7.04 37.79 19.97
N LYS A 54 -8.04 36.89 19.93
CA LYS A 54 -7.88 35.49 20.33
C LYS A 54 -6.79 34.82 19.49
N TRP A 55 -6.86 34.91 18.16
CA TRP A 55 -5.89 34.27 17.27
C TRP A 55 -4.46 34.81 17.43
N THR A 56 -4.31 36.12 17.59
CA THR A 56 -2.99 36.76 17.65
C THR A 56 -2.38 36.75 19.04
N LYS A 57 -3.15 37.10 20.08
CA LYS A 57 -2.63 37.27 21.45
C LYS A 57 -2.69 36.00 22.28
N GLN A 58 -3.72 35.17 22.09
CA GLN A 58 -3.87 33.95 22.87
C GLN A 58 -3.24 32.75 22.16
N PHE A 59 -3.49 32.61 20.85
CA PHE A 59 -2.98 31.48 20.08
C PHE A 59 -1.63 31.74 19.41
N GLY A 60 -1.23 33.00 19.24
CA GLY A 60 0.11 33.36 18.73
C GLY A 60 0.26 33.34 17.21
N TYR A 61 -0.84 33.32 16.44
CA TYR A 61 -0.76 33.38 14.97
C TYR A 61 -0.38 34.78 14.47
N ASP A 62 0.41 34.82 13.41
CA ASP A 62 0.67 36.08 12.70
C ASP A 62 -0.46 36.46 11.73
N LEU A 63 -0.51 37.73 11.35
CA LEU A 63 -1.51 38.24 10.41
C LEU A 63 -1.42 37.55 9.05
N GLN A 64 -0.22 37.19 8.60
CA GLN A 64 -0.01 36.59 7.27
C GLN A 64 -0.68 35.22 7.16
N THR A 65 -0.51 34.39 8.19
CA THR A 65 -1.11 33.07 8.32
C THR A 65 -2.63 33.18 8.39
N ILE A 66 -3.16 34.07 9.24
CA ILE A 66 -4.61 34.30 9.37
C ILE A 66 -5.21 34.73 8.02
N VAL A 67 -4.57 35.68 7.31
CA VAL A 67 -5.03 36.16 6.00
C VAL A 67 -4.94 35.05 4.93
N ALA A 68 -3.91 34.20 4.97
CA ALA A 68 -3.78 33.07 4.06
C ALA A 68 -4.90 32.03 4.28
N LEU A 69 -5.20 31.68 5.54
CA LEU A 69 -6.31 30.79 5.89
C LEU A 69 -7.66 31.38 5.49
N ALA A 70 -7.86 32.68 5.74
CA ALA A 70 -9.07 33.41 5.34
C ALA A 70 -9.37 33.27 3.84
N LYS A 71 -8.34 33.37 2.98
CA LYS A 71 -8.50 33.22 1.52
C LYS A 71 -9.00 31.83 1.10
N LYS A 72 -8.74 30.78 1.88
CA LYS A 72 -9.17 29.40 1.60
C LYS A 72 -10.65 29.16 1.93
N ILE A 73 -11.28 30.02 2.72
CA ILE A 73 -12.67 29.87 3.16
C ILE A 73 -13.64 30.38 2.11
N LYS A 74 -14.50 29.48 1.62
CA LYS A 74 -15.50 29.80 0.60
C LYS A 74 -16.86 30.20 1.17
N ARG A 75 -17.24 29.68 2.34
CA ARG A 75 -18.54 29.88 3.00
C ARG A 75 -18.37 29.86 4.53
N GLY A 76 -19.25 30.55 5.24
CA GLY A 76 -19.25 30.63 6.71
C GLY A 76 -18.51 31.83 7.31
N GLY A 77 -17.75 32.58 6.50
CA GLY A 77 -17.15 33.85 6.92
C GLY A 77 -16.16 33.70 8.08
N ILE A 78 -16.11 34.71 8.95
CA ILE A 78 -15.13 34.80 10.04
C ILE A 78 -15.34 33.73 11.11
N VAL A 79 -16.58 33.29 11.34
CA VAL A 79 -16.89 32.20 12.28
C VAL A 79 -16.28 30.89 11.79
N LYS A 80 -16.33 30.63 10.47
CA LYS A 80 -15.70 29.43 9.92
C LYS A 80 -14.17 29.49 9.96
N LEU A 81 -13.61 30.70 9.87
CA LEU A 81 -12.18 30.93 10.07
C LEU A 81 -11.77 30.64 11.50
N ASP A 82 -12.58 31.09 12.45
CA ASP A 82 -12.39 30.83 13.87
C ASP A 82 -12.32 29.33 14.16
N GLU A 83 -13.31 28.56 13.70
CA GLU A 83 -13.34 27.09 13.85
C GLU A 83 -12.10 26.41 13.24
N GLN A 84 -11.60 26.89 12.10
CA GLN A 84 -10.40 26.33 11.47
C GLN A 84 -9.13 26.66 12.25
N ILE A 85 -8.99 27.90 12.72
CA ILE A 85 -7.84 28.34 13.50
C ILE A 85 -7.80 27.63 14.85
N GLU A 86 -8.96 27.47 15.51
CA GLU A 86 -9.07 26.68 16.75
C GLU A 86 -8.62 25.24 16.54
N LYS A 87 -9.07 24.60 15.46
CA LYS A 87 -8.63 23.25 15.11
C LYS A 87 -7.12 23.15 14.85
N TYR A 88 -6.54 24.11 14.12
CA TYR A 88 -5.10 24.11 13.88
C TYR A 88 -4.31 24.37 15.17
N TYR A 89 -4.85 25.20 16.06
CA TYR A 89 -4.29 25.45 17.38
C TYR A 89 -4.31 24.19 18.26
N GLU A 90 -5.42 23.44 18.28
CA GLU A 90 -5.52 22.15 18.97
C GLU A 90 -4.50 21.12 18.45
N LEU A 91 -4.22 21.16 17.14
CA LEU A 91 -3.19 20.36 16.48
C LEU A 91 -1.76 20.93 16.65
N LYS A 92 -1.61 22.07 17.33
CA LYS A 92 -0.34 22.80 17.55
C LYS A 92 0.38 23.20 16.26
N LEU A 93 -0.39 23.56 15.23
CA LEU A 93 0.12 24.04 13.95
C LEU A 93 0.01 25.57 13.92
N PHE A 94 1.13 26.28 13.95
CA PHE A 94 1.13 27.74 14.07
C PHE A 94 1.61 28.43 12.79
N ASP A 95 2.45 27.74 12.02
CA ASP A 95 3.03 28.24 10.79
C ASP A 95 2.19 27.84 9.56
N LEU A 96 2.14 28.72 8.56
CA LEU A 96 1.41 28.46 7.32
C LEU A 96 1.95 27.22 6.59
N GLY A 97 3.27 27.01 6.57
CA GLY A 97 3.89 25.85 5.96
C GLY A 97 3.52 24.54 6.66
N GLU A 98 3.45 24.52 7.99
CA GLU A 98 2.98 23.38 8.77
C GLU A 98 1.53 23.02 8.44
N ILE A 99 0.65 24.03 8.39
CA ILE A 99 -0.76 23.84 8.05
C ILE A 99 -0.91 23.33 6.62
N GLU A 100 -0.18 23.90 5.65
CA GLU A 100 -0.23 23.45 4.26
C GLU A 100 0.28 22.02 4.11
N ASN A 101 1.38 21.65 4.77
CA ASN A 101 1.88 20.28 4.77
C ASN A 101 0.88 19.29 5.37
N TYR A 102 0.20 19.68 6.46
CA TYR A 102 -0.87 18.87 7.06
C TYR A 102 -2.06 18.70 6.12
N GLU A 103 -2.55 19.78 5.51
CA GLU A 103 -3.67 19.75 4.56
C GLU A 103 -3.33 18.90 3.33
N ASN A 104 -2.13 19.05 2.78
CA ASN A 104 -1.65 18.27 1.63
C ASN A 104 -1.54 16.79 2.00
N SER A 105 -0.90 16.46 3.14
CA SER A 105 -0.78 15.07 3.59
C SER A 105 -2.15 14.41 3.80
N LYS A 106 -3.11 15.13 4.39
CA LYS A 106 -4.48 14.64 4.57
C LYS A 106 -5.19 14.40 3.24
N LYS A 107 -5.01 15.32 2.29
CA LYS A 107 -5.57 15.20 0.93
C LYS A 107 -4.96 14.01 0.19
N ASP A 108 -3.64 13.85 0.24
CA ASP A 108 -2.92 12.76 -0.40
C ASP A 108 -3.40 11.41 0.12
N LEU A 109 -3.57 11.26 1.44
CA LEU A 109 -4.13 10.04 2.04
C LEU A 109 -5.56 9.77 1.57
N SER A 110 -6.38 10.81 1.46
CA SER A 110 -7.75 10.69 0.93
C SER A 110 -7.79 10.29 -0.54
N ASP A 111 -6.91 10.85 -1.36
CA ASP A 111 -6.85 10.56 -2.79
C ASP A 111 -6.28 9.16 -3.06
N ILE A 112 -5.32 8.71 -2.25
CA ILE A 112 -4.89 7.30 -2.21
C ILE A 112 -6.09 6.42 -1.84
N ALA A 113 -6.81 6.72 -0.75
CA ALA A 113 -7.94 5.90 -0.31
C ALA A 113 -9.01 5.74 -1.41
N LYS A 114 -9.39 6.84 -2.07
CA LYS A 114 -10.33 6.80 -3.20
C LYS A 114 -9.81 5.94 -4.35
N SER A 115 -8.53 6.10 -4.70
CA SER A 115 -7.90 5.38 -5.80
C SER A 115 -7.86 3.88 -5.51
N LEU A 116 -7.54 3.50 -4.28
CA LEU A 116 -7.53 2.11 -3.85
C LEU A 116 -8.95 1.52 -3.82
N CYS A 117 -9.94 2.25 -3.28
CA CYS A 117 -11.34 1.82 -3.30
C CYS A 117 -11.82 1.53 -4.73
N LYS A 118 -11.55 2.46 -5.65
CA LYS A 118 -11.89 2.30 -7.07
C LYS A 118 -11.18 1.09 -7.69
N ALA A 119 -9.89 0.90 -7.40
CA ALA A 119 -9.10 -0.17 -7.97
C ALA A 119 -9.54 -1.56 -7.48
N ILE A 120 -9.87 -1.71 -6.19
CA ILE A 120 -10.39 -2.98 -5.65
C ILE A 120 -11.91 -3.15 -5.89
N GLY A 121 -12.60 -2.14 -6.44
CA GLY A 121 -14.01 -2.22 -6.79
C GLY A 121 -14.98 -2.09 -5.61
N VAL A 122 -14.62 -1.30 -4.59
CA VAL A 122 -15.48 -1.02 -3.42
C VAL A 122 -15.76 0.48 -3.30
N TYR A 123 -16.78 0.80 -2.52
CA TYR A 123 -17.16 2.17 -2.22
C TYR A 123 -17.44 2.32 -0.72
N TYR A 124 -16.92 3.38 -0.11
CA TYR A 124 -17.15 3.72 1.29
C TYR A 124 -17.55 5.20 1.36
N ASP A 125 -18.62 5.50 2.12
CA ASP A 125 -19.03 6.88 2.38
C ASP A 125 -18.03 7.64 3.26
N ASN A 126 -17.41 6.92 4.21
CA ASN A 126 -16.37 7.45 5.07
C ASN A 126 -15.05 6.69 4.84
N LEU A 127 -14.02 7.42 4.40
CA LEU A 127 -12.68 6.88 4.13
C LEU A 127 -11.75 6.93 5.35
N ASP A 128 -12.11 7.64 6.42
CA ASP A 128 -11.26 7.79 7.61
C ASP A 128 -10.88 6.43 8.25
N PRO A 129 -11.80 5.45 8.41
CA PRO A 129 -11.43 4.14 8.94
C PRO A 129 -10.43 3.39 8.06
N VAL A 130 -10.57 3.51 6.73
CA VAL A 130 -9.68 2.88 5.76
C VAL A 130 -8.28 3.50 5.85
N ILE A 131 -8.22 4.83 5.92
CA ILE A 131 -6.96 5.57 6.02
C ILE A 131 -6.22 5.19 7.30
N ASN A 132 -6.91 5.25 8.44
CA ASN A 132 -6.29 5.07 9.75
C ASN A 132 -5.89 3.62 10.04
N THR A 133 -6.67 2.66 9.54
CA THR A 133 -6.41 1.23 9.79
C THR A 133 -5.37 0.65 8.84
N TYR A 134 -5.41 1.04 7.56
CA TYR A 134 -4.64 0.38 6.50
C TYR A 134 -3.60 1.30 5.87
N ILE A 135 -4.02 2.43 5.30
CA ILE A 135 -3.16 3.23 4.41
C ILE A 135 -1.97 3.83 5.17
N LEU A 136 -2.19 4.35 6.39
CA LEU A 136 -1.11 4.87 7.22
C LEU A 136 -0.08 3.77 7.56
N LYS A 137 -0.55 2.59 7.96
CA LYS A 137 0.29 1.42 8.23
C LYS A 137 1.13 1.06 7.01
N TRP A 138 0.52 0.98 5.82
CA TRP A 138 1.25 0.63 4.60
C TRP A 138 2.24 1.69 4.15
N LYS A 139 1.93 2.98 4.36
CA LYS A 139 2.87 4.08 4.14
C LYS A 139 4.07 3.99 5.08
N GLN A 140 3.84 3.66 6.35
CA GLN A 140 4.92 3.44 7.33
C GLN A 140 5.79 2.22 6.98
N MET A 141 5.22 1.21 6.32
CA MET A 141 5.96 0.08 5.75
C MET A 141 6.80 0.46 4.51
N GLY A 142 6.71 1.71 4.02
CA GLY A 142 7.51 2.20 2.90
C GLY A 142 6.84 2.08 1.53
N TYR A 143 5.57 1.68 1.45
CA TYR A 143 4.87 1.57 0.17
C TYR A 143 4.57 2.95 -0.45
N SER A 144 4.91 3.10 -1.74
CA SER A 144 4.48 4.25 -2.55
C SER A 144 2.99 4.15 -2.90
N ALA A 145 2.37 5.26 -3.29
CA ALA A 145 0.97 5.26 -3.73
C ALA A 145 0.76 4.34 -4.95
N ASP A 146 1.71 4.36 -5.88
CA ASP A 146 1.67 3.53 -7.10
C ASP A 146 1.85 2.04 -6.78
N ALA A 147 2.69 1.70 -5.81
CA ALA A 147 2.85 0.31 -5.36
C ALA A 147 1.55 -0.21 -4.73
N LEU A 148 0.90 0.58 -3.88
CA LEU A 148 -0.41 0.22 -3.32
C LEU A 148 -1.48 0.07 -4.40
N LEU A 149 -1.48 0.95 -5.40
CA LEU A 149 -2.40 0.87 -6.52
C LEU A 149 -2.16 -0.39 -7.36
N MET A 150 -0.91 -0.77 -7.59
CA MET A 150 -0.56 -2.03 -8.25
C MET A 150 -1.09 -3.24 -7.46
N VAL A 151 -0.87 -3.26 -6.14
CA VAL A 151 -1.38 -4.35 -5.28
C VAL A 151 -2.92 -4.39 -5.28
N ALA A 152 -3.59 -3.24 -5.24
CA ALA A 152 -5.05 -3.16 -5.35
C ALA A 152 -5.56 -3.77 -6.67
N ASN A 153 -4.92 -3.46 -7.79
CA ASN A 153 -5.28 -4.05 -9.09
C ASN A 153 -5.04 -5.58 -9.11
N ILE A 154 -3.98 -6.06 -8.47
CA ILE A 154 -3.72 -7.50 -8.30
C ILE A 154 -4.84 -8.14 -7.47
N CYS A 155 -5.23 -7.52 -6.35
CA CYS A 155 -6.34 -7.97 -5.52
C CYS A 155 -7.65 -8.04 -6.33
N PHE A 156 -7.91 -7.04 -7.17
CA PHE A 156 -9.07 -7.03 -8.03
C PHE A 156 -9.10 -8.23 -8.99
N LYS A 157 -7.98 -8.53 -9.66
CA LYS A 157 -7.85 -9.70 -10.54
C LYS A 157 -8.00 -11.02 -9.78
N LYS A 158 -7.63 -11.02 -8.50
CA LYS A 158 -7.73 -12.15 -7.57
C LYS A 158 -9.10 -12.31 -6.90
N PHE A 159 -10.12 -11.57 -7.35
CA PHE A 159 -11.45 -11.53 -6.73
C PHE A 159 -11.45 -11.11 -5.24
N ILE A 160 -10.37 -10.49 -4.76
CA ILE A 160 -10.28 -9.89 -3.43
C ILE A 160 -10.91 -8.50 -3.53
N ARG A 161 -12.00 -8.28 -2.79
CA ARG A 161 -12.86 -7.07 -2.85
C ARG A 161 -13.00 -6.40 -1.48
N ASN A 162 -11.93 -6.37 -0.69
CA ASN A 162 -11.92 -5.73 0.62
C ASN A 162 -10.48 -5.37 1.04
N PHE A 163 -10.35 -4.45 2.00
CA PHE A 163 -9.07 -3.96 2.50
C PHE A 163 -8.33 -4.97 3.39
N GLU A 164 -9.03 -5.88 4.06
CA GLU A 164 -8.44 -6.93 4.91
C GLU A 164 -7.67 -7.96 4.07
N GLY A 165 -8.27 -8.42 2.96
CA GLY A 165 -7.61 -9.30 2.00
C GLY A 165 -6.45 -8.60 1.31
N MET A 166 -6.58 -7.30 1.01
CA MET A 166 -5.47 -6.51 0.50
C MET A 166 -4.34 -6.37 1.52
N ASP A 167 -4.64 -6.17 2.81
CA ASP A 167 -3.65 -6.13 3.90
C ASP A 167 -2.89 -7.45 4.02
N THR A 168 -3.59 -8.58 3.85
CA THR A 168 -2.96 -9.91 3.83
C THR A 168 -1.94 -10.02 2.68
N ILE A 169 -2.29 -9.56 1.48
CA ILE A 169 -1.37 -9.57 0.32
C ILE A 169 -0.17 -8.64 0.56
N ILE A 170 -0.41 -7.44 1.09
CA ILE A 170 0.65 -6.48 1.43
C ILE A 170 1.59 -7.07 2.47
N GLY A 171 1.07 -7.73 3.52
CA GLY A 171 1.90 -8.38 4.53
C GLY A 171 2.82 -9.44 3.93
N LYS A 172 2.30 -10.26 3.00
CA LYS A 172 3.10 -11.28 2.30
C LYS A 172 4.17 -10.65 1.40
N TYR A 173 3.85 -9.56 0.69
CA TYR A 173 4.82 -8.85 -0.15
C TYR A 173 5.89 -8.16 0.68
N PHE A 174 5.50 -7.52 1.78
CA PHE A 174 6.41 -6.87 2.71
C PHE A 174 7.40 -7.86 3.33
N ALA A 175 6.94 -9.06 3.73
CA ALA A 175 7.80 -10.13 4.24
C ALA A 175 8.86 -10.61 3.21
N LYS A 176 8.59 -10.42 1.91
CA LYS A 176 9.51 -10.72 0.80
C LYS A 176 10.35 -9.49 0.37
N GLY A 177 10.21 -8.34 1.04
CA GLY A 177 10.89 -7.09 0.69
C GLY A 177 10.30 -6.37 -0.54
N LEU A 178 9.10 -6.74 -0.98
CA LEU A 178 8.45 -6.23 -2.20
C LEU A 178 7.60 -4.98 -1.88
N VAL A 179 8.27 -3.84 -1.71
CA VAL A 179 7.63 -2.56 -1.29
C VAL A 179 7.48 -1.53 -2.41
N SER A 180 8.16 -1.73 -3.54
CA SER A 180 8.13 -0.82 -4.70
C SER A 180 7.46 -1.47 -5.91
N VAL A 181 6.97 -0.63 -6.83
CA VAL A 181 6.41 -1.08 -8.12
C VAL A 181 7.41 -1.98 -8.87
N ASP A 182 8.69 -1.57 -8.90
CA ASP A 182 9.74 -2.32 -9.60
C ASP A 182 9.97 -3.70 -8.98
N SER A 183 10.09 -3.77 -7.65
CA SER A 183 10.28 -5.05 -6.94
C SER A 183 9.11 -6.01 -7.17
N ILE A 184 7.87 -5.49 -7.21
CA ILE A 184 6.67 -6.29 -7.47
C ILE A 184 6.66 -6.77 -8.93
N ASN A 185 7.02 -5.90 -9.89
CA ASN A 185 7.10 -6.27 -11.30
C ASN A 185 8.18 -7.32 -11.58
N GLU A 186 9.37 -7.18 -10.99
CA GLU A 186 10.46 -8.16 -11.09
C GLU A 186 10.04 -9.52 -10.51
N TYR A 187 9.35 -9.51 -9.38
CA TYR A 187 8.78 -10.73 -8.78
C TYR A 187 7.75 -11.39 -9.70
N ILE A 188 6.85 -10.61 -10.32
CA ILE A 188 5.88 -11.14 -11.27
C ILE A 188 6.58 -11.70 -12.51
N ALA A 189 7.55 -10.98 -13.07
CA ALA A 189 8.28 -11.39 -14.26
C ALA A 189 9.09 -12.68 -14.02
N SER A 190 9.75 -12.81 -12.87
CA SER A 190 10.47 -14.03 -12.49
C SER A 190 9.52 -15.21 -12.25
N THR A 191 8.35 -14.97 -11.66
CA THR A 191 7.33 -16.02 -11.51
C THR A 191 6.84 -16.50 -12.88
N LEU A 192 6.59 -15.57 -13.82
CA LEU A 192 6.16 -15.92 -15.17
C LEU A 192 7.23 -16.65 -15.98
N SER A 193 8.52 -16.33 -15.80
CA SER A 193 9.61 -17.04 -16.47
C SER A 193 9.77 -18.47 -15.97
N VAL A 194 9.62 -18.68 -14.65
CA VAL A 194 9.59 -20.02 -14.03
C VAL A 194 8.41 -20.82 -14.59
N ASP A 195 7.20 -20.24 -14.62
CA ASP A 195 6.01 -20.91 -15.16
C ASP A 195 6.18 -21.27 -16.64
N LYS A 196 6.79 -20.38 -17.44
CA LYS A 196 7.12 -20.67 -18.83
C LYS A 196 8.06 -21.88 -18.93
N ARG A 197 9.09 -21.94 -18.10
CA ARG A 197 10.04 -23.06 -18.09
C ARG A 197 9.39 -24.38 -17.69
N ILE A 198 8.51 -24.35 -16.69
CA ILE A 198 7.73 -25.54 -16.30
C ILE A 198 6.81 -25.98 -17.44
N LYS A 199 6.19 -25.04 -18.15
CA LYS A 199 5.36 -25.36 -19.32
C LYS A 199 6.16 -26.06 -20.43
N GLU A 200 7.39 -25.62 -20.70
CA GLU A 200 8.29 -26.31 -21.64
C GLU A 200 8.62 -27.75 -21.17
N ILE A 201 8.78 -27.97 -19.87
CA ILE A 201 8.96 -29.31 -19.28
C ILE A 201 7.71 -30.17 -19.52
N LEU A 202 6.51 -29.64 -19.24
CA LEU A 202 5.25 -30.34 -19.47
C LEU A 202 5.08 -30.72 -20.95
N GLU A 203 5.42 -29.81 -21.87
CA GLU A 203 5.39 -30.06 -23.31
C GLU A 203 6.38 -31.17 -23.73
N LYS A 204 7.60 -31.18 -23.19
CA LYS A 204 8.58 -32.28 -23.41
C LYS A 204 8.06 -33.63 -22.91
N LEU A 205 7.28 -33.61 -21.83
CA LEU A 205 6.62 -34.80 -21.26
C LEU A 205 5.31 -35.16 -21.97
N GLN A 206 4.93 -34.44 -23.03
CA GLN A 206 3.68 -34.62 -23.79
C GLN A 206 2.41 -34.40 -22.93
N LEU A 207 2.48 -33.51 -21.95
CA LEU A 207 1.37 -33.12 -21.09
C LEU A 207 0.80 -31.77 -21.54
N SER A 208 -0.48 -31.75 -21.93
CA SER A 208 -1.19 -30.56 -22.44
C SER A 208 -2.04 -29.85 -21.38
N ARG A 209 -1.58 -29.82 -20.12
CA ARG A 209 -2.27 -29.19 -18.98
C ARG A 209 -1.58 -27.90 -18.53
N GLN A 210 -2.28 -27.10 -17.73
CA GLN A 210 -1.68 -25.92 -17.09
C GLN A 210 -0.66 -26.29 -16.02
N VAL A 211 0.24 -25.36 -15.73
CA VAL A 211 1.20 -25.45 -14.62
C VAL A 211 0.44 -25.46 -13.30
N THR A 212 0.66 -26.50 -12.51
CA THR A 212 0.09 -26.63 -11.17
C THR A 212 1.12 -26.24 -10.11
N THR A 213 0.66 -26.08 -8.89
CA THR A 213 1.53 -25.84 -7.72
C THR A 213 2.54 -26.96 -7.51
N TRP A 214 2.10 -28.20 -7.63
CA TRP A 214 2.97 -29.37 -7.56
C TRP A 214 4.13 -29.31 -8.56
N ASP A 215 3.89 -28.79 -9.77
CA ASP A 215 4.97 -28.63 -10.74
C ASP A 215 5.98 -27.57 -10.31
N ARG A 216 5.51 -26.48 -9.69
CA ARG A 216 6.36 -25.41 -9.14
C ARG A 216 7.19 -25.93 -7.98
N ASP A 217 6.60 -26.71 -7.08
CA ASP A 217 7.30 -27.27 -5.92
C ASP A 217 8.39 -28.25 -6.35
N PHE A 218 8.08 -29.10 -7.34
CA PHE A 218 9.07 -29.97 -7.96
C PHE A 218 10.18 -29.16 -8.61
N TYR A 219 9.84 -28.21 -9.48
CA TYR A 219 10.84 -27.40 -10.17
C TYR A 219 11.71 -26.59 -9.20
N HIS A 220 11.11 -26.01 -8.15
CA HIS A 220 11.82 -25.29 -7.09
C HIS A 220 12.77 -26.22 -6.33
N THR A 221 12.32 -27.43 -5.99
CA THR A 221 13.16 -28.44 -5.34
C THR A 221 14.35 -28.81 -6.23
N TRP A 222 14.12 -29.08 -7.51
CA TRP A 222 15.16 -29.49 -8.45
C TRP A 222 16.23 -28.40 -8.63
N THR A 223 15.79 -27.14 -8.80
CA THR A 223 16.68 -26.03 -9.12
C THR A 223 17.34 -25.41 -7.88
N TYR A 224 16.60 -25.15 -6.81
CA TYR A 224 17.13 -24.45 -5.63
C TYR A 224 17.58 -25.39 -4.51
N SER A 225 16.88 -26.49 -4.27
CA SER A 225 17.24 -27.42 -3.19
C SER A 225 18.30 -28.43 -3.63
N TRP A 226 18.19 -28.94 -4.86
CA TRP A 226 19.10 -29.95 -5.40
C TRP A 226 20.13 -29.38 -6.37
N GLN A 227 20.00 -28.10 -6.74
CA GLN A 227 20.97 -27.38 -7.59
C GLN A 227 21.20 -28.04 -8.95
N PHE A 228 20.16 -28.67 -9.52
CA PHE A 228 20.22 -29.23 -10.86
C PHE A 228 20.07 -28.14 -11.92
N GLY A 229 20.94 -28.20 -12.94
CA GLY A 229 20.83 -27.38 -14.14
C GLY A 229 19.72 -27.84 -15.07
N ASP A 230 19.36 -26.96 -16.01
CA ASP A 230 18.31 -27.23 -17.01
C ASP A 230 18.62 -28.45 -17.89
N ASP A 231 19.89 -28.69 -18.18
CA ASP A 231 20.37 -29.82 -18.96
C ASP A 231 20.10 -31.17 -18.28
N MET A 232 20.32 -31.24 -16.96
CA MET A 232 20.01 -32.39 -16.13
C MET A 232 18.51 -32.65 -16.08
N ILE A 233 17.70 -31.60 -15.86
CA ILE A 233 16.25 -31.70 -15.81
C ILE A 233 15.70 -32.16 -17.16
N ASP A 234 16.19 -31.58 -18.26
CA ASP A 234 15.79 -31.96 -19.62
C ASP A 234 16.15 -33.41 -19.94
N TYR A 235 17.32 -33.88 -19.50
CA TYR A 235 17.71 -35.27 -19.67
C TYR A 235 16.79 -36.21 -18.88
N ALA A 236 16.47 -35.88 -17.63
CA ALA A 236 15.50 -36.66 -16.84
C ALA A 236 14.11 -36.69 -17.51
N CYS A 237 13.68 -35.59 -18.11
CA CYS A 237 12.43 -35.53 -18.87
C CYS A 237 12.46 -36.51 -20.07
N SER A 238 13.57 -36.58 -20.81
CA SER A 238 13.69 -37.49 -21.95
C SER A 238 13.51 -38.98 -21.56
N LEU A 239 13.90 -39.35 -20.33
CA LEU A 239 13.75 -40.71 -19.79
C LEU A 239 12.33 -41.00 -19.26
N ALA A 240 11.53 -39.96 -19.02
CA ALA A 240 10.19 -40.04 -18.46
C ALA A 240 9.08 -39.98 -19.52
N VAL A 241 9.40 -39.67 -20.78
CA VAL A 241 8.42 -39.63 -21.88
C VAL A 241 7.72 -40.99 -22.03
N GLY A 242 6.39 -40.95 -22.19
CA GLY A 242 5.56 -42.15 -22.37
C GLY A 242 5.27 -42.94 -21.09
N LYS A 243 5.72 -42.49 -19.92
CA LYS A 243 5.34 -43.08 -18.62
C LYS A 243 3.92 -42.64 -18.22
N SER A 244 3.26 -43.43 -17.37
CA SER A 244 1.89 -43.11 -16.91
C SER A 244 1.82 -41.82 -16.07
N GLN A 245 2.87 -41.52 -15.30
CA GLN A 245 3.00 -40.27 -14.54
C GLN A 245 4.38 -39.65 -14.80
N PRO A 246 4.56 -38.96 -15.95
CA PRO A 246 5.87 -38.49 -16.37
C PRO A 246 6.53 -37.53 -15.37
N MET A 247 5.78 -36.56 -14.83
CA MET A 247 6.31 -35.56 -13.90
C MET A 247 6.82 -36.18 -12.59
N THR A 248 6.04 -37.08 -11.99
CA THR A 248 6.44 -37.84 -10.79
C THR A 248 7.67 -38.72 -11.08
N TYR A 249 7.74 -39.29 -12.29
CA TYR A 249 8.87 -40.10 -12.71
C TYR A 249 10.15 -39.28 -12.84
N VAL A 250 10.08 -38.06 -13.39
CA VAL A 250 11.20 -37.10 -13.41
C VAL A 250 11.69 -36.81 -11.99
N ASN A 251 10.78 -36.50 -11.06
CA ASN A 251 11.14 -36.28 -9.66
C ASN A 251 11.88 -37.49 -9.05
N LYS A 252 11.42 -38.71 -9.35
CA LYS A 252 12.07 -39.94 -8.88
C LYS A 252 13.49 -40.12 -9.44
N ILE A 253 13.69 -39.83 -10.73
CA ILE A 253 15.02 -39.86 -11.36
C ILE A 253 15.95 -38.85 -10.68
N LEU A 254 15.52 -37.60 -10.57
CA LEU A 254 16.32 -36.52 -9.99
C LEU A 254 16.63 -36.76 -8.50
N SER A 255 15.68 -37.29 -7.73
CA SER A 255 15.89 -37.70 -6.33
C SER A 255 16.98 -38.77 -6.23
N ASN A 256 16.91 -39.79 -7.10
CA ASN A 256 17.91 -40.86 -7.14
C ASN A 256 19.32 -40.33 -7.51
N TRP A 257 19.39 -39.41 -8.47
CA TRP A 257 20.66 -38.75 -8.82
C TRP A 257 21.22 -37.93 -7.67
N LYS A 258 20.36 -37.20 -6.96
CA LYS A 258 20.75 -36.44 -5.76
C LYS A 258 21.25 -37.36 -4.65
N GLU A 259 20.59 -38.50 -4.40
CA GLU A 259 21.02 -39.50 -3.40
C GLU A 259 22.40 -40.10 -3.74
N GLN A 260 22.69 -40.26 -5.03
CA GLN A 260 23.96 -40.77 -5.53
C GLN A 260 25.01 -39.65 -5.75
N ASN A 261 24.71 -38.41 -5.36
CA ASN A 261 25.56 -37.23 -5.55
C ASN A 261 25.98 -36.98 -7.01
N ILE A 262 25.14 -37.34 -7.97
CA ILE A 262 25.36 -37.07 -9.39
C ILE A 262 24.88 -35.65 -9.67
N THR A 263 25.81 -34.77 -10.01
CA THR A 263 25.53 -33.35 -10.28
C THR A 263 25.84 -32.94 -11.72
N THR A 264 26.36 -33.86 -12.56
CA THR A 264 26.74 -33.56 -13.94
C THR A 264 26.00 -34.45 -14.94
N LEU A 265 25.68 -33.87 -16.10
CA LEU A 265 25.01 -34.58 -17.19
C LEU A 265 25.78 -35.82 -17.67
N LYS A 266 27.12 -35.72 -17.72
CA LYS A 266 27.98 -36.82 -18.16
C LYS A 266 27.90 -38.03 -17.23
N ASP A 267 27.73 -37.80 -15.94
CA ASP A 267 27.63 -38.88 -14.96
C ASP A 267 26.21 -39.45 -14.93
N ALA A 268 25.19 -38.62 -15.11
CA ALA A 268 23.80 -39.07 -15.29
C ALA A 268 23.63 -40.00 -16.50
N GLN A 269 24.29 -39.71 -17.63
CA GLN A 269 24.22 -40.52 -18.85
C GLN A 269 24.88 -41.90 -18.73
N LYS A 270 25.80 -42.10 -17.77
CA LYS A 270 26.46 -43.39 -17.54
C LYS A 270 25.58 -44.38 -16.78
N ILE A 271 24.46 -43.90 -16.23
CA ILE A 271 23.58 -44.69 -15.38
C ILE A 271 22.45 -45.23 -16.25
N PRO A 272 22.25 -46.55 -16.31
CA PRO A 272 21.13 -47.11 -17.04
C PRO A 272 19.82 -46.57 -16.47
N ALA A 273 18.90 -46.16 -17.35
CA ALA A 273 17.60 -45.62 -16.97
C ALA A 273 16.96 -46.50 -15.88
N VAL A 274 16.56 -45.86 -14.77
CA VAL A 274 16.08 -46.53 -13.55
C VAL A 274 15.12 -47.66 -13.92
N THR A 275 15.59 -48.90 -13.82
CA THR A 275 14.75 -50.08 -13.96
C THR A 275 14.11 -50.33 -12.62
N SER A 276 12.84 -49.98 -12.51
CA SER A 276 12.04 -50.28 -11.33
C SER A 276 11.95 -51.81 -11.17
N LYS A 277 12.72 -52.40 -10.25
CA LYS A 277 12.22 -53.56 -9.51
C LYS A 277 11.30 -53.00 -8.43
N VAL A 278 10.00 -52.98 -8.72
CA VAL A 278 8.96 -52.75 -7.71
C VAL A 278 8.56 -54.12 -7.21
N GLU A 279 8.91 -54.43 -5.96
CA GLU A 279 8.13 -55.39 -5.17
C GLU A 279 6.78 -54.73 -4.88
N ASN A 280 5.70 -55.44 -5.23
CA ASN A 280 4.33 -55.03 -5.00
C ASN A 280 4.09 -54.79 -3.51
N VAL A 281 3.70 -53.57 -3.16
CA VAL A 281 2.86 -53.33 -1.99
C VAL A 281 1.66 -52.54 -2.49
N GLU A 282 0.51 -53.21 -2.50
CA GLU A 282 -0.78 -52.63 -2.84
C GLU A 282 -1.14 -51.53 -1.83
N HIS A 283 -1.38 -50.31 -2.33
CA HIS A 283 -2.32 -49.42 -1.67
C HIS A 283 -3.22 -48.79 -2.74
N LYS A 284 -4.52 -49.12 -2.64
CA LYS A 284 -5.60 -48.51 -3.41
C LYS A 284 -5.77 -47.05 -3.00
N SER A 285 -5.90 -46.16 -3.98
CA SER A 285 -6.65 -44.92 -3.82
C SER A 285 -7.43 -44.65 -5.10
N GLU A 286 -8.74 -44.46 -4.93
CA GLU A 286 -9.77 -44.28 -5.95
C GLU A 286 -9.60 -42.99 -6.74
N PHE A 287 -9.99 -43.05 -8.02
CA PHE A 287 -10.21 -41.89 -8.89
C PHE A 287 -11.57 -41.24 -8.59
N MET A 288 -11.65 -39.91 -8.62
CA MET A 288 -12.90 -39.17 -8.87
C MET A 288 -12.68 -38.10 -9.94
N THR A 289 -13.66 -37.99 -10.86
CA THR A 289 -13.67 -37.13 -12.06
C THR A 289 -14.77 -36.05 -12.00
N HIS A 290 -14.33 -34.78 -12.16
CA HIS A 290 -14.88 -33.59 -12.87
C HIS A 290 -16.23 -32.89 -12.53
N SER A 291 -16.17 -31.55 -12.36
CA SER A 291 -16.74 -30.53 -13.27
C SER A 291 -16.24 -29.09 -12.93
N PHE A 292 -16.04 -28.27 -13.97
CA PHE A 292 -15.11 -27.11 -14.11
C PHE A 292 -14.89 -26.19 -12.90
N SER A 293 -13.72 -25.56 -12.75
CA SER A 293 -13.58 -24.17 -12.20
C SER A 293 -12.20 -23.91 -11.64
N SER A 294 -11.81 -22.63 -11.53
CA SER A 294 -10.69 -22.15 -10.70
C SER A 294 -9.31 -22.77 -10.99
N GLU A 295 -9.20 -23.74 -11.89
CA GLU A 295 -7.94 -24.34 -12.33
C GLU A 295 -7.10 -23.33 -13.13
N GLU A 296 -7.76 -22.32 -13.72
CA GLU A 296 -7.12 -21.09 -14.23
C GLU A 296 -6.75 -20.09 -13.11
N LEU A 297 -7.40 -20.16 -11.95
CA LEU A 297 -7.16 -19.27 -10.80
C LEU A 297 -6.04 -19.80 -9.89
N GLY A 298 -6.02 -21.08 -9.52
CA GLY A 298 -5.08 -21.67 -8.55
C GLY A 298 -3.60 -21.53 -8.92
N ALA A 299 -3.27 -21.49 -10.22
CA ALA A 299 -1.90 -21.27 -10.68
C ALA A 299 -1.31 -19.91 -10.24
N LEU A 300 -2.13 -18.93 -9.81
CA LEU A 300 -1.70 -17.63 -9.30
C LEU A 300 -1.62 -17.53 -7.76
N PHE A 301 -2.05 -18.55 -7.01
CA PHE A 301 -2.28 -18.42 -5.55
C PHE A 301 -1.35 -19.23 -4.63
N ASP A 302 -0.76 -20.35 -5.05
CA ASP A 302 0.01 -21.17 -4.08
C ASP A 302 1.43 -20.70 -3.75
N ASN A 303 1.98 -19.70 -4.44
CA ASN A 303 3.27 -19.10 -4.02
C ASN A 303 3.15 -18.15 -2.80
N LEU A 304 1.97 -18.08 -2.17
CA LEU A 304 1.68 -17.21 -1.05
C LEU A 304 1.21 -17.95 0.21
N ASP A 305 0.95 -19.26 0.17
CA ASP A 305 0.42 -19.99 1.33
C ASP A 305 1.44 -20.87 2.08
N GLU A 306 2.71 -20.84 1.70
CA GLU A 306 3.79 -21.41 2.52
C GLU A 306 4.64 -20.32 3.18
N VAL A 307 4.07 -19.69 4.21
CA VAL A 307 4.86 -19.27 5.38
C VAL A 307 4.26 -19.98 6.57
N LYS A 308 4.80 -21.15 6.90
CA LYS A 308 4.72 -21.63 8.27
C LYS A 308 5.50 -20.65 9.12
N LEU A 309 4.78 -19.84 9.89
CA LEU A 309 5.34 -19.27 11.11
C LEU A 309 5.54 -20.44 12.07
N ILE A 310 6.82 -20.70 12.37
CA ILE A 310 7.41 -21.73 13.24
C ILE A 310 7.54 -23.12 12.57
#